data_AF-A0A962U4P4-F1
#
_entry.id   AF-A0A962U4P4-F1
#
_cell.length_a   1.000
_cell.length_b   1.000
_cell.length_c   1.000
_cell.angle_alpha   90.00
_cell.angle_beta   90.00
_cell.angle_gamma   90.00
#
_symmetry.space_group_name_H-M   'P 1'
#
loop_
_entity.id
_entity.type
_entity.pdbx_description
1 polymer ?
#
loop_
_entity_poly.entity_id
_entity_poly.type
_entity_poly.pdbx_seq_one_letter_code
_entity_poly.pdbx_strand_id
1 'polypeptide(L)'
;MSQAAENLSIADIAAYMADVGRRARAASRALAAADTQAKNHALHAIADDLQANRATLIAENRKDLDAGAAKGLDSALLDRLELNDARIDSMIEGLRQVATLPDPIGEIFDMKYRPSGIQ
;
A
#
# COMPACT_ATOMS: atom_id res chain seq x y z
N MET A 1 16.10 -19.21 21.58
CA MET A 1 16.21 -19.12 20.11
C MET A 1 15.03 -18.28 19.62
N SER A 2 15.14 -17.11 19.04
CA SER A 2 16.28 -16.30 18.60
C SER A 2 15.83 -14.85 18.68
N GLN A 3 16.56 -14.02 19.42
CA GLN A 3 16.48 -12.55 19.35
C GLN A 3 17.07 -12.10 18.00
N ALA A 4 16.34 -12.31 16.89
CA ALA A 4 16.75 -11.91 15.55
C ALA A 4 15.82 -10.81 14.98
N ALA A 5 15.30 -9.96 15.85
CA ALA A 5 14.66 -8.70 15.49
C ALA A 5 15.41 -7.51 16.10
N GLU A 6 16.73 -7.65 16.29
CA GLU A 6 17.59 -6.50 16.57
C GLU A 6 17.55 -5.58 15.35
N ASN A 7 16.99 -4.39 15.56
CA ASN A 7 17.14 -3.16 14.79
C ASN A 7 18.13 -3.31 13.62
N LEU A 8 17.59 -3.49 12.41
CA LEU A 8 18.27 -3.08 11.19
C LEU A 8 18.41 -1.55 11.26
N SER A 9 19.44 -1.10 11.98
CA SER A 9 19.91 0.26 11.95
C SER A 9 20.06 0.66 10.48
N ILE A 10 19.45 1.77 10.08
CA ILE A 10 19.64 2.41 8.77
C ILE A 10 21.06 3.05 8.73
N ALA A 11 22.07 2.38 9.29
CA ALA A 11 23.46 2.80 9.26
C ALA A 11 24.09 2.48 7.90
N ASP A 12 23.62 1.44 7.21
CA ASP A 12 23.97 1.14 5.83
C ASP A 12 22.71 1.14 4.96
N ILE A 13 22.47 2.28 4.32
CA ILE A 13 21.33 2.49 3.42
C ILE A 13 21.38 1.51 2.25
N ALA A 14 22.56 1.20 1.70
CA ALA A 14 22.69 0.33 0.55
C ALA A 14 22.32 -1.11 0.92
N ALA A 15 22.82 -1.61 2.04
CA ALA A 15 22.47 -2.93 2.54
C ALA A 15 20.98 -3.04 2.90
N TYR A 16 20.42 -2.02 3.56
CA TYR A 16 19.00 -1.95 3.90
C TYR A 16 18.13 -2.01 2.65
N MET A 17 18.41 -1.17 1.65
CA MET A 17 17.63 -1.12 0.41
C MET A 17 17.74 -2.42 -0.40
N ALA A 18 18.92 -3.05 -0.41
CA ALA A 18 19.10 -4.35 -1.04
C ALA A 18 18.24 -5.43 -0.36
N ASP A 19 18.10 -5.37 0.97
CA ASP A 19 17.27 -6.30 1.71
C ASP A 19 15.77 -6.09 1.47
N VAL A 20 15.30 -4.83 1.52
CA VAL A 20 13.91 -4.47 1.16
C VAL A 20 13.58 -4.99 -0.24
N GLY A 21 14.47 -4.81 -1.21
CA GLY A 21 14.29 -5.30 -2.57
C GLY A 21 14.18 -6.83 -2.66
N ARG A 22 15.02 -7.58 -1.92
CA ARG A 22 14.93 -9.06 -1.85
C ARG A 22 13.59 -9.51 -1.27
N ARG A 23 13.14 -8.88 -0.17
CA ARG A 23 11.86 -9.20 0.47
C ARG A 23 10.67 -8.88 -0.45
N ALA A 24 10.68 -7.72 -1.11
CA ALA A 24 9.66 -7.34 -2.07
C ALA A 24 9.59 -8.32 -3.26
N ARG A 25 10.74 -8.74 -3.79
CA ARG A 25 10.80 -9.75 -4.89
C ARG A 25 10.30 -11.13 -4.47
N ALA A 26 10.48 -11.51 -3.20
CA ALA A 26 9.92 -12.74 -2.68
C ALA A 26 8.39 -12.63 -2.54
N ALA A 27 7.90 -11.54 -1.93
CA ALA A 27 6.49 -11.29 -1.73
C ALA A 27 5.69 -11.15 -3.04
N SER A 28 6.30 -10.56 -4.08
CA SER A 28 5.62 -10.35 -5.37
C SER A 28 5.18 -11.65 -6.03
N ARG A 29 5.89 -12.77 -5.80
CA ARG A 29 5.50 -14.09 -6.31
C ARG A 29 4.21 -14.59 -5.66
N ALA A 30 4.08 -14.42 -4.35
CA ALA A 30 2.87 -14.78 -3.63
C ALA A 30 1.69 -13.88 -4.03
N LEU A 31 1.93 -12.57 -4.15
CA LEU A 31 0.91 -11.62 -4.56
C LEU A 31 0.41 -11.87 -5.99
N ALA A 32 1.30 -12.20 -6.93
CA ALA A 32 0.93 -12.52 -8.30
C ALA A 32 0.11 -13.82 -8.43
N ALA A 33 0.26 -14.75 -7.48
CA ALA A 33 -0.49 -16.01 -7.45
C ALA A 33 -1.80 -15.93 -6.65
N ALA A 34 -2.03 -14.82 -5.93
CA ALA A 34 -3.24 -14.62 -5.15
C ALA A 34 -4.44 -14.42 -6.06
N ASP A 35 -5.54 -15.10 -5.76
CA ASP A 35 -6.80 -14.90 -6.47
C ASP A 35 -7.41 -13.51 -6.18
N THR A 36 -8.36 -13.11 -7.02
CA THR A 36 -9.07 -11.83 -6.90
C THR A 36 -9.75 -11.67 -5.54
N GLN A 37 -10.33 -12.74 -5.01
CA GLN A 37 -11.06 -12.69 -3.74
C GLN A 37 -10.12 -12.36 -2.57
N ALA A 38 -8.97 -13.02 -2.50
CA ALA A 38 -7.97 -12.78 -1.46
C ALA A 38 -7.42 -11.35 -1.53
N LYS A 39 -7.17 -10.84 -2.74
CA LYS A 39 -6.74 -9.45 -2.96
C LYS A 39 -7.80 -8.46 -2.51
N ASN A 40 -9.07 -8.66 -2.90
CA ASN A 40 -10.18 -7.79 -2.51
C ASN A 40 -10.44 -7.85 -1.00
N HIS A 41 -10.35 -9.03 -0.39
CA HIS A 41 -10.46 -9.17 1.06
C HIS A 41 -9.37 -8.38 1.80
N ALA A 42 -8.12 -8.42 1.32
CA ALA A 42 -7.05 -7.62 1.88
C ALA A 42 -7.33 -6.11 1.76
N LEU A 43 -7.84 -5.62 0.63
CA LEU A 43 -8.21 -4.22 0.45
C LEU A 43 -9.32 -3.78 1.43
N HIS A 44 -10.35 -4.63 1.62
CA HIS A 44 -11.41 -4.35 2.60
C HIS A 44 -10.90 -4.36 4.03
N ALA A 45 -10.03 -5.32 4.39
CA ALA A 45 -9.43 -5.37 5.71
C ALA A 45 -8.58 -4.12 6.00
N ILE A 46 -7.80 -3.64 5.03
CA ILE A 46 -7.03 -2.39 5.17
C ILE A 46 -7.98 -1.20 5.38
N ALA A 47 -9.09 -1.13 4.64
CA ALA A 47 -10.07 -0.06 4.78
C ALA A 47 -10.71 -0.06 6.18
N ASP A 48 -11.04 -1.24 6.72
CA ASP A 48 -11.60 -1.39 8.06
C ASP A 48 -10.56 -1.06 9.15
N ASP A 49 -9.30 -1.45 8.96
CA ASP A 49 -8.20 -1.08 9.86
C ASP A 49 -7.93 0.43 9.88
N LEU A 50 -7.99 1.11 8.74
CA LEU A 50 -7.90 2.57 8.67
C LEU A 50 -9.03 3.23 9.45
N GLN A 51 -10.25 2.71 9.33
CA GLN A 51 -11.40 3.22 10.07
C GLN A 51 -11.22 3.01 11.59
N ALA A 52 -10.82 1.81 12.00
CA ALA A 52 -10.64 1.46 13.41
C ALA A 52 -9.52 2.27 14.09
N ASN A 53 -8.45 2.58 13.34
CA ASN A 53 -7.26 3.27 13.87
C ASN A 53 -7.20 4.77 13.52
N ARG A 54 -8.27 5.33 12.95
CA ARG A 54 -8.36 6.74 12.52
C ARG A 54 -7.82 7.74 13.53
N ALA A 55 -8.29 7.66 14.78
CA ALA A 55 -7.88 8.61 15.82
C ALA A 55 -6.37 8.55 16.09
N THR A 56 -5.81 7.34 16.10
CA THR A 56 -4.36 7.13 16.26
C THR A 56 -3.59 7.69 15.07
N LEU A 57 -4.05 7.44 13.84
CA LEU A 57 -3.40 7.96 12.63
C LEU A 57 -3.35 9.50 12.61
N ILE A 58 -4.45 10.16 12.96
CA ILE A 58 -4.51 11.63 13.04
C ILE A 58 -3.58 12.14 14.14
N ALA A 59 -3.55 11.48 15.30
CA ALA A 59 -2.69 11.87 16.41
C ALA A 59 -1.19 11.73 16.08
N GLU A 60 -0.79 10.66 15.38
CA GLU A 60 0.60 10.49 14.95
C GLU A 60 0.97 11.46 13.83
N ASN A 61 0.09 11.68 12.84
CA ASN A 61 0.33 12.66 11.79
C ASN A 61 0.45 14.09 12.32
N ARG A 62 -0.23 14.42 13.42
CA ARG A 62 -0.04 15.73 14.09
C ARG A 62 1.40 15.94 14.53
N LYS A 63 2.06 14.91 15.06
CA LYS A 63 3.48 15.00 15.44
C LYS A 63 4.37 15.25 14.22
N ASP A 64 4.03 14.66 13.08
CA ASP A 64 4.75 14.88 11.82
C ASP A 64 4.54 16.30 11.29
N LEU A 65 3.32 16.85 11.39
CA LEU A 65 3.02 18.24 11.03
C LEU A 65 3.81 19.22 11.91
N ASP A 66 3.83 19.00 13.22
CA ASP A 66 4.57 19.85 14.16
C ASP A 66 6.08 19.78 13.87
N ALA A 67 6.61 18.57 13.62
CA ALA A 67 8.01 18.37 13.24
C ALA A 67 8.34 19.00 11.87
N GLY A 68 7.43 18.92 10.90
CA GLY A 68 7.56 19.53 9.59
C GLY A 68 7.59 21.05 9.67
N ALA A 69 6.66 21.64 10.43
CA ALA A 69 6.59 23.07 10.66
C ALA A 69 7.85 23.59 11.38
N ALA A 70 8.33 22.87 12.40
CA ALA A 70 9.57 23.21 13.10
C ALA A 70 10.81 23.15 12.19
N LYS A 71 10.79 22.32 11.14
CA LYS A 71 11.84 22.22 10.12
C LYS A 71 11.65 23.19 8.95
N GLY A 72 10.63 24.05 8.99
CA GLY A 72 10.38 25.06 7.96
C GLY A 72 9.75 24.53 6.68
N LEU A 73 8.98 23.44 6.72
CA LEU A 73 8.13 23.07 5.59
C LEU A 73 7.15 24.20 5.28
N ASP A 74 6.96 24.48 3.99
CA ASP A 74 5.97 25.45 3.55
C ASP A 74 4.53 24.95 3.79
N SER A 75 3.56 25.87 3.74
CA SER A 75 2.16 25.57 4.01
C SER A 75 1.54 24.61 3.00
N ALA A 76 2.01 24.58 1.75
CA ALA A 76 1.49 23.67 0.74
C ALA A 76 1.97 22.23 0.97
N LEU A 77 3.21 22.05 1.45
CA LEU A 77 3.75 20.76 1.86
C LEU A 77 3.12 20.26 3.16
N LEU A 78 2.86 21.16 4.12
CA LEU A 78 2.13 20.81 5.35
C LEU A 78 0.68 20.41 5.04
N ASP A 79 0.01 21.14 4.14
CA ASP A 79 -1.31 20.74 3.66
C ASP A 79 -1.25 19.35 3.03
N ARG A 80 -0.29 19.05 2.15
CA ARG A 80 -0.15 17.68 1.58
C ARG A 80 0.14 16.60 2.62
N LEU A 81 0.84 16.93 3.70
CA LEU A 81 1.19 16.00 4.77
C LEU A 81 0.01 15.72 5.71
N GLU A 82 -0.94 16.65 5.83
CA GLU A 82 -2.04 16.54 6.79
C GLU A 82 -2.92 15.32 6.54
N LEU A 83 -3.21 14.57 7.61
CA LEU A 83 -4.30 13.61 7.67
C LEU A 83 -5.42 14.17 8.54
N ASN A 84 -6.62 14.19 7.98
CA ASN A 84 -7.85 14.57 8.65
C ASN A 84 -8.97 13.59 8.27
N ASP A 85 -10.15 13.75 8.84
CA ASP A 85 -11.24 12.79 8.65
C ASP A 85 -11.63 12.60 7.18
N ALA A 86 -11.77 13.69 6.44
CA ALA A 86 -12.16 13.65 5.03
C ALA A 86 -11.10 12.95 4.15
N ARG A 87 -9.81 13.11 4.47
CA ARG A 87 -8.72 12.42 3.76
C ARG A 87 -8.70 10.94 4.06
N ILE A 88 -8.94 10.55 5.32
CA ILE A 88 -9.05 9.13 5.70
C ILE A 88 -10.28 8.49 5.06
N ASP A 89 -11.42 9.20 5.04
CA ASP A 89 -12.63 8.75 4.31
C ASP A 89 -12.32 8.51 2.83
N SER A 90 -11.59 9.44 2.21
CA SER A 90 -11.18 9.31 0.79
C SER A 90 -10.25 8.11 0.56
N MET A 91 -9.33 7.83 1.48
CA MET A 91 -8.47 6.63 1.40
C MET A 91 -9.27 5.34 1.53
N ILE A 92 -10.19 5.27 2.50
CA ILE A 92 -11.09 4.12 2.72
C ILE A 92 -11.96 3.89 1.48
N GLU A 93 -12.56 4.94 0.95
CA GLU A 93 -13.39 4.88 -0.25
C GLU A 93 -12.57 4.43 -1.46
N GLY A 94 -11.36 4.99 -1.66
CA GLY A 94 -10.47 4.58 -2.74
C GLY A 94 -10.13 3.08 -2.69
N LEU A 95 -9.83 2.53 -1.50
CA LEU A 95 -9.59 1.09 -1.32
C LEU A 95 -10.82 0.26 -1.71
N ARG A 96 -12.01 0.67 -1.27
CA ARG A 96 -13.27 -0.02 -1.59
C ARG A 96 -13.58 0.05 -3.08
N GLN A 97 -13.35 1.18 -3.73
CA GLN A 97 -13.52 1.33 -5.18
C GLN A 97 -12.57 0.40 -5.95
N VAL A 98 -11.28 0.37 -5.60
CA VAL A 98 -10.31 -0.52 -6.25
C VAL A 98 -10.73 -1.99 -6.11
N ALA A 99 -11.24 -2.39 -4.94
CA ALA A 99 -11.74 -3.75 -4.73
C ALA A 99 -12.95 -4.12 -5.60
N THR A 100 -13.68 -3.15 -6.16
CA THR A 100 -14.79 -3.40 -7.10
C THR A 100 -14.36 -3.50 -8.56
N LEU A 101 -13.13 -3.09 -8.88
CA LEU A 101 -12.64 -3.11 -10.27
C LEU A 101 -12.36 -4.55 -10.73
N PRO A 102 -12.54 -4.85 -12.03
CA PRO A 102 -12.09 -6.11 -12.60
C PRO A 102 -10.59 -6.32 -12.36
N ASP A 103 -10.23 -7.56 -12.05
CA ASP A 103 -8.84 -7.94 -11.81
C ASP A 103 -8.12 -8.19 -13.14
N PRO A 104 -7.12 -7.38 -13.52
CA PRO A 104 -6.44 -7.52 -14.81
C PRO A 104 -5.45 -8.69 -14.83
N ILE A 105 -5.17 -9.31 -13.68
CA ILE A 105 -4.13 -10.34 -13.56
C ILE A 105 -4.64 -11.66 -14.14
N GLY A 106 -3.92 -12.16 -15.15
CA GLY A 106 -4.26 -13.40 -15.85
C GLY A 106 -5.22 -13.21 -17.03
N GLU A 107 -5.62 -11.97 -17.33
CA GLU A 107 -6.39 -11.68 -18.55
C GLU A 107 -5.55 -11.99 -19.80
N ILE A 108 -6.18 -12.69 -20.75
CA ILE A 108 -5.61 -12.97 -22.07
C ILE A 108 -6.16 -11.94 -23.04
N PHE A 109 -5.27 -11.10 -23.57
CA PHE A 109 -5.59 -10.15 -24.63
C PHE A 109 -5.35 -10.79 -26.01
N ASP A 110 -5.97 -10.23 -27.05
CA ASP A 110 -5.72 -10.57 -28.46
C ASP A 110 -6.00 -12.01 -28.92
N MET A 111 -7.09 -12.62 -28.45
CA MET A 111 -7.59 -13.87 -29.06
C MET A 111 -8.15 -13.61 -30.47
N LYS A 112 -7.39 -13.97 -31.51
CA LYS A 112 -7.86 -13.98 -32.92
C LYS A 112 -8.38 -15.35 -33.31
N TYR A 113 -9.68 -15.44 -33.61
CA TYR A 113 -10.24 -16.61 -34.28
C TYR A 113 -9.61 -16.78 -35.66
N ARG A 114 -9.02 -17.94 -35.90
CA ARG A 114 -8.57 -18.31 -37.24
C ARG A 114 -9.77 -18.78 -38.08
N PRO A 115 -9.79 -18.53 -39.40
CA PRO A 115 -10.88 -18.97 -40.30
C PRO A 115 -11.16 -20.48 -40.30
N SER A 116 -10.26 -21.28 -39.71
CA SER A 116 -10.38 -22.73 -39.55
C SER A 116 -11.25 -23.16 -38.36
N GLY A 117 -11.80 -22.24 -37.56
CA GLY A 117 -12.66 -22.56 -36.41
C GLY A 117 -11.94 -23.13 -35.18
N ILE A 118 -10.59 -23.10 -35.17
CA ILE A 118 -9.76 -23.50 -34.03
C ILE A 118 -9.21 -22.23 -33.37
N GLN A 119 -9.31 -22.18 -32.04
CA GLN A 119 -8.73 -21.14 -31.20
C GLN A 119 -7.20 -21.24 -31.19
#